data_AF-A0A8D2AHF3-F1
#
_entry.id   AF-A0A8D2AHF3-F1
#
_cell.length_a   1.000
_cell.length_b   1.000
_cell.length_c   1.000
_cell.angle_alpha   90.00
_cell.angle_beta   90.00
_cell.angle_gamma   90.00
#
_symmetry.space_group_name_H-M   'P 1'
#
loop_
_entity.id
_entity.type
_entity.pdbx_description
1 polymer ?
#
loop_
_entity_poly.entity_id
_entity_poly.type
_entity_poly.pdbx_seq_one_letter_code
_entity_poly.pdbx_strand_id
1 'polypeptide(L)'
;VCVQPEYHCGDPGCQTCKHHPCPPGQGAMPEGNFKFGFKCVDCAVGTFSHGQEGRCRPWTDCDQFGFLTMFRGNKTHNAVCTLGPLPAEPRGQLIILLLAVATCILVLTTAQLSLHIWQLRRKHMWPRETQPLEVPPPAEDACSCQFPEEERGERLEKGELGDQWV
;
A
#
# COMPACT_ATOMS: atom_id res chain seq x y z
N VAL A 1 -2.51 -53.77 37.04
CA VAL A 1 -2.31 -52.40 37.60
C VAL A 1 -2.58 -51.39 36.51
N CYS A 2 -3.53 -50.49 36.72
CA CYS A 2 -3.88 -49.44 35.76
C CYS A 2 -2.88 -48.28 35.88
N VAL A 3 -1.88 -48.25 35.01
CA VAL A 3 -0.80 -47.23 35.02
C VAL A 3 -1.06 -46.06 34.06
N GLN A 4 -2.07 -46.17 33.19
CA GLN A 4 -2.40 -45.12 32.23
C GLN A 4 -3.16 -43.97 32.92
N PRO A 5 -2.90 -42.70 32.53
CA PRO A 5 -3.72 -41.56 32.96
C PRO A 5 -5.17 -41.78 32.54
N GLU A 6 -6.13 -41.26 33.31
CA GLU A 6 -7.57 -41.45 33.05
C GLU A 6 -8.09 -42.88 33.27
N TYR A 7 -7.33 -43.77 33.91
CA TYR A 7 -7.83 -45.11 34.25
C TYR A 7 -7.92 -45.34 35.76
N HIS A 8 -9.05 -45.89 36.20
CA HIS A 8 -9.27 -46.38 37.56
C HIS A 8 -9.48 -47.89 37.58
N CYS A 9 -9.17 -48.54 38.70
CA CYS A 9 -9.50 -49.94 38.91
C CYS A 9 -11.02 -50.13 38.92
N GLY A 10 -11.52 -51.03 38.07
CA GLY A 10 -12.95 -51.36 38.01
C GLY A 10 -13.42 -52.29 39.13
N ASP A 11 -12.48 -53.01 39.77
CA ASP A 11 -12.70 -54.04 40.79
C ASP A 11 -11.65 -53.95 41.92
N PRO A 12 -11.92 -54.50 43.12
CA PRO A 12 -10.97 -54.49 44.24
C PRO A 12 -9.64 -55.19 43.95
N GLY A 13 -9.65 -56.19 43.06
CA GLY A 13 -8.43 -56.88 42.57
C GLY A 13 -7.71 -56.15 41.43
N CYS A 14 -8.22 -55.01 40.96
CA CYS A 14 -7.70 -54.22 39.84
C CYS A 14 -7.36 -55.06 38.59
N GLN A 15 -8.20 -56.06 38.28
CA GLN A 15 -8.09 -56.90 37.09
C GLN A 15 -8.65 -56.18 35.85
N THR A 16 -9.67 -55.34 36.03
CA THR A 16 -10.21 -54.47 34.99
C THR A 16 -9.82 -53.01 35.23
N CYS A 17 -9.54 -52.29 34.14
CA CYS A 17 -9.29 -50.85 34.16
C CYS A 17 -10.43 -50.14 33.43
N LYS A 18 -11.10 -49.22 34.10
CA LYS A 18 -12.16 -48.38 33.52
C LYS A 18 -11.58 -47.02 33.15
N HIS A 19 -11.90 -46.55 31.94
CA HIS A 19 -11.50 -45.23 31.46
C HIS A 19 -12.47 -44.16 31.99
N HIS A 20 -11.90 -43.08 32.50
CA HIS A 20 -12.55 -41.94 33.13
C HIS A 20 -11.86 -40.68 32.59
N PRO A 21 -12.27 -40.18 31.41
CA PRO A 21 -11.61 -39.05 30.76
C PRO A 21 -11.77 -37.76 31.56
N CYS A 22 -10.71 -36.96 31.61
CA CYS A 22 -10.79 -35.62 32.14
C CYS A 22 -11.40 -34.67 31.11
N PRO A 23 -12.20 -33.67 31.54
CA PRO A 23 -12.77 -32.70 30.62
C PRO A 23 -11.66 -31.87 29.94
N PRO A 24 -11.95 -31.26 28.77
CA PRO A 24 -11.03 -30.33 28.13
C PRO A 24 -10.60 -29.23 29.11
N GLY A 25 -9.33 -28.86 29.10
CA GLY A 25 -8.77 -27.92 30.06
C GLY A 25 -8.22 -28.56 31.34
N GLN A 26 -8.40 -29.87 31.51
CA GLN A 26 -7.90 -30.62 32.65
C GLN A 26 -6.97 -31.77 32.25
N GLY A 27 -6.10 -32.15 33.19
CA GLY A 27 -5.24 -33.31 33.10
C GLY A 27 -5.37 -34.20 34.33
N ALA A 28 -5.11 -35.50 34.16
CA ALA A 28 -5.10 -36.48 35.22
C ALA A 28 -3.81 -36.34 36.05
N MET A 29 -3.96 -35.90 37.30
CA MET A 29 -2.89 -35.83 38.28
C MET A 29 -2.97 -37.01 39.24
N PRO A 30 -1.90 -37.81 39.40
CA PRO A 30 -1.88 -38.92 40.36
C PRO A 30 -2.23 -38.44 41.77
N GLU A 31 -3.05 -39.22 42.48
CA GLU A 31 -3.50 -38.92 43.85
C GLU A 31 -3.33 -40.13 44.76
N GLY A 32 -2.96 -39.88 46.02
CA GLY A 32 -2.79 -40.89 47.06
C GLY A 32 -1.34 -41.38 47.27
N ASN A 33 -1.11 -42.04 48.41
CA ASN A 33 0.20 -42.58 48.81
C ASN A 33 0.61 -43.83 48.02
N PHE A 34 -0.37 -44.60 47.54
CA PHE A 34 -0.19 -45.73 46.63
C PHE A 34 -0.86 -45.33 45.32
N LYS A 35 -0.10 -45.07 44.25
CA LYS A 35 -0.62 -44.47 43.00
C LYS A 35 -1.59 -45.41 42.26
N PHE A 36 -2.85 -45.46 42.71
CA PHE A 36 -3.95 -46.19 42.09
C PHE A 36 -5.19 -45.31 41.87
N GLY A 37 -5.00 -43.99 41.89
CA GLY A 37 -6.03 -43.00 41.58
C GLY A 37 -5.43 -41.76 40.96
N PHE A 38 -6.26 -41.01 40.24
CA PHE A 38 -5.95 -39.68 39.75
C PHE A 38 -7.15 -38.77 40.01
N LYS A 39 -6.89 -37.47 40.01
CA LYS A 39 -7.90 -36.43 39.94
C LYS A 39 -7.70 -35.59 38.70
N CYS A 40 -8.78 -35.09 38.12
CA CYS A 40 -8.69 -34.11 37.07
C CYS A 40 -8.39 -32.74 37.69
N VAL A 41 -7.29 -32.14 37.27
CA VAL A 41 -6.86 -30.80 37.70
C VAL A 41 -6.76 -29.90 36.50
N ASP A 42 -7.08 -28.62 36.71
CA ASP A 42 -6.94 -27.59 35.69
C ASP A 42 -5.49 -27.50 35.19
N CYS A 43 -5.35 -27.40 33.86
CA CYS A 43 -4.07 -27.13 33.24
C CYS A 43 -3.52 -25.77 33.68
N ALA A 44 -2.21 -25.74 33.97
CA ALA A 44 -1.50 -24.53 34.32
C ALA A 44 -1.43 -23.55 33.15
N VAL A 45 -1.21 -22.28 33.44
CA VAL A 45 -0.97 -21.26 32.40
C VAL A 45 0.24 -21.68 31.56
N GLY A 46 0.13 -21.55 30.24
CA GLY A 46 1.15 -22.07 29.32
C GLY A 46 0.89 -23.50 28.87
N THR A 47 -0.17 -24.16 29.34
CA THR A 47 -0.51 -25.54 28.95
C THR A 47 -1.98 -25.69 28.56
N PHE A 48 -2.27 -26.73 27.77
CA PHE A 48 -3.62 -27.04 27.29
C PHE A 48 -3.89 -28.55 27.27
N SER A 49 -5.17 -28.93 27.28
CA SER A 49 -5.65 -30.31 27.11
C SER A 49 -6.96 -30.32 26.33
N HIS A 50 -7.03 -31.13 25.27
CA HIS A 50 -8.26 -31.34 24.49
C HIS A 50 -9.22 -32.34 25.16
N GLY A 51 -8.86 -32.96 26.29
CA GLY A 51 -9.73 -33.90 27.05
C GLY A 51 -9.74 -35.35 26.57
N GLN A 52 -8.74 -35.81 25.81
CA GLN A 52 -8.65 -37.21 25.34
C GLN A 52 -7.37 -37.94 25.76
N GLU A 53 -6.46 -37.27 26.46
CA GLU A 53 -5.12 -37.80 26.70
C GLU A 53 -4.69 -37.73 28.17
N GLY A 54 -5.57 -37.21 29.03
CA GLY A 54 -5.33 -37.11 30.47
C GLY A 54 -4.12 -36.26 30.85
N ARG A 55 -3.59 -35.45 29.95
CA ARG A 55 -2.33 -34.73 30.17
C ARG A 55 -2.41 -33.32 29.60
N CYS A 56 -1.90 -32.37 30.38
CA CYS A 56 -1.68 -31.01 29.92
C CYS A 56 -0.37 -30.95 29.12
N ARG A 57 -0.43 -30.38 27.92
CA ARG A 57 0.71 -30.16 27.02
C ARG A 57 1.06 -28.68 26.98
N PRO A 58 2.34 -28.30 26.85
CA PRO A 58 2.70 -26.89 26.70
C PRO A 58 2.12 -26.32 25.39
N TRP A 59 1.79 -25.04 25.40
CA TRP A 59 1.44 -24.32 24.18
C TRP A 59 2.63 -24.32 23.22
N THR A 60 2.32 -24.38 21.92
CA THR A 60 3.34 -24.23 20.87
C THR A 60 3.94 -22.83 20.92
N ASP A 61 5.27 -22.77 20.96
CA ASP A 61 6.03 -21.54 20.77
C ASP A 61 6.20 -21.31 19.25
N CYS A 62 5.43 -20.37 18.70
CA CYS A 62 5.49 -20.07 17.27
C CYS A 62 6.80 -19.38 16.87
N ASP A 63 7.40 -18.60 17.77
CA ASP A 63 8.61 -17.82 17.50
C ASP A 63 9.81 -18.76 17.27
N GLN A 64 9.84 -19.89 17.97
CA GLN A 64 10.84 -20.95 17.77
C GLN A 64 10.86 -21.49 16.33
N PHE A 65 9.73 -21.41 15.63
CA PHE A 65 9.59 -21.87 14.24
C PHE A 65 9.54 -20.72 13.23
N GLY A 66 9.79 -19.47 13.65
CA GLY A 66 9.75 -18.29 12.78
C GLY A 66 8.33 -17.89 12.33
N PHE A 67 7.30 -18.34 13.04
CA PHE A 67 5.90 -17.95 12.81
C PHE A 67 5.47 -16.91 13.81
N LEU A 68 4.47 -16.10 13.45
CA LEU A 68 3.80 -15.22 14.40
C LEU A 68 2.71 -15.98 15.14
N THR A 69 2.59 -15.73 16.44
CA THR A 69 1.49 -16.23 17.26
C THR A 69 0.23 -15.41 17.03
N MET A 70 -0.74 -15.94 16.28
CA MET A 70 -2.05 -15.29 16.07
C MET A 70 -2.99 -15.53 17.26
N PHE A 71 -2.92 -16.73 17.85
CA PHE A 71 -3.61 -17.06 19.09
C PHE A 71 -2.64 -17.73 20.05
N ARG A 72 -2.55 -17.24 21.29
CA ARG A 72 -1.58 -17.73 22.28
C ARG A 72 -1.87 -19.13 22.80
N GLY A 73 -3.10 -19.61 22.66
CA GLY A 73 -3.57 -20.80 23.38
C GLY A 73 -4.37 -20.42 24.62
N ASN A 74 -5.13 -21.39 25.12
CA ASN A 74 -5.81 -21.34 26.41
C ASN A 74 -5.75 -22.73 27.06
N LYS A 75 -6.51 -22.96 28.13
CA LYS A 75 -6.51 -24.28 28.79
C LYS A 75 -7.00 -25.42 27.88
N THR A 76 -7.86 -25.14 26.90
CA THR A 76 -8.49 -26.16 26.05
C THR A 76 -7.85 -26.29 24.67
N HIS A 77 -7.21 -25.24 24.16
CA HIS A 77 -6.68 -25.15 22.80
C HIS A 77 -5.22 -24.71 22.80
N ASN A 78 -4.47 -25.26 21.85
CA ASN A 78 -3.08 -24.88 21.61
C ASN A 78 -2.96 -23.45 21.04
N ALA A 79 -1.74 -22.92 21.02
CA ALA A 79 -1.40 -21.75 20.22
C ALA A 79 -1.62 -22.02 18.72
N VAL A 80 -2.06 -20.98 18.00
CA VAL A 80 -2.20 -20.98 16.53
C VAL A 80 -1.11 -20.10 15.95
N CYS A 81 -0.28 -20.71 15.11
CA CYS A 81 0.82 -20.05 14.42
C CYS A 81 0.41 -19.67 13.00
N THR A 82 0.82 -18.48 12.56
CA THR A 82 0.60 -17.99 11.21
C THR A 82 1.91 -17.55 10.60
N LEU A 83 2.07 -17.71 9.30
CA LEU A 83 3.10 -17.00 8.55
C LEU A 83 2.91 -15.51 8.84
N GLY A 84 3.97 -14.86 9.31
CA GLY A 84 3.91 -13.42 9.51
C GLY A 84 3.55 -12.72 8.19
N PRO A 85 2.99 -11.49 8.23
CA PRO A 85 2.94 -10.67 7.04
C PRO A 85 4.32 -10.70 6.42
N LEU A 86 4.43 -11.11 5.16
CA LEU A 86 5.66 -10.87 4.41
C LEU A 86 6.03 -9.41 4.68
N PRO A 87 7.31 -9.09 4.94
CA PRO A 87 7.73 -7.70 5.04
C PRO A 87 7.12 -7.02 3.83
N ALA A 88 6.29 -6.00 4.08
CA ALA A 88 5.75 -5.19 3.01
C ALA A 88 6.96 -4.77 2.19
N GLU A 89 7.09 -5.41 1.03
CA GLU A 89 8.22 -5.28 0.13
C GLU A 89 8.47 -3.77 -0.06
N PRO A 90 9.71 -3.30 -0.32
CA PRO A 90 10.03 -1.88 -0.49
C PRO A 90 9.41 -1.27 -1.77
N ARG A 91 8.22 -1.75 -2.19
CA ARG A 91 7.27 -1.10 -3.08
C ARG A 91 7.15 0.39 -2.78
N GLY A 92 7.15 0.78 -1.50
CA GLY A 92 7.18 2.19 -1.11
C GLY A 92 8.39 2.95 -1.68
N GLN A 93 9.60 2.41 -1.52
CA GLN A 93 10.83 3.05 -2.02
C GLN A 93 10.91 3.05 -3.55
N LEU A 94 10.48 1.96 -4.19
CA LEU A 94 10.47 1.86 -5.65
C LEU A 94 9.46 2.83 -6.27
N ILE A 95 8.27 2.98 -5.67
CA ILE A 95 7.26 3.97 -6.09
C ILE A 95 7.80 5.40 -5.90
N ILE A 96 8.42 5.70 -4.75
CA ILE A 96 9.00 7.03 -4.49
C ILE A 96 10.09 7.36 -5.51
N LEU A 97 10.97 6.40 -5.83
CA LEU A 97 12.02 6.57 -6.83
C LEU A 97 11.44 6.82 -8.23
N LEU A 98 10.45 6.04 -8.64
CA LEU A 98 9.79 6.21 -9.94
C LEU A 98 9.10 7.57 -10.07
N LEU A 99 8.42 8.04 -9.00
CA LEU A 99 7.79 9.36 -8.98
C LEU A 99 8.83 10.48 -9.06
N ALA A 100 9.93 10.38 -8.31
CA ALA A 100 11.01 11.36 -8.36
C ALA A 100 11.69 11.44 -9.75
N VAL A 101 11.88 10.30 -10.42
CA VAL A 101 12.43 10.27 -11.78
C VAL A 101 11.44 10.90 -12.77
N ALA A 102 10.15 10.57 -12.67
CA ALA A 102 9.12 11.13 -13.54
C ALA A 102 9.01 12.67 -13.40
N THR A 103 9.05 13.20 -12.18
CA THR A 103 9.01 14.65 -11.94
C THR A 103 10.27 15.34 -12.48
N CYS A 104 11.46 14.76 -12.29
CA CYS A 104 12.70 15.28 -12.87
C CYS A 104 12.63 15.38 -14.39
N ILE A 105 12.13 14.34 -15.08
CA ILE A 105 11.99 14.35 -16.54
C ILE A 105 11.02 15.45 -17.00
N LEU A 106 9.89 15.62 -16.31
CA LEU A 106 8.92 16.68 -16.62
C LEU A 106 9.52 18.09 -16.45
N VAL A 107 10.30 18.31 -15.39
CA VAL A 107 11.00 19.59 -15.17
C VAL A 107 12.05 19.85 -16.25
N LEU A 108 12.83 18.83 -16.63
CA LEU A 108 13.84 18.97 -17.68
C LEU A 108 13.22 19.26 -19.05
N THR A 109 12.14 18.57 -19.40
CA THR A 109 11.45 18.77 -20.70
C THR A 109 10.79 20.15 -20.76
N THR A 110 10.13 20.60 -19.69
CA THR A 110 9.55 21.95 -19.63
C THR A 110 10.61 23.04 -19.68
N ALA A 111 11.73 22.88 -18.97
CA ALA A 111 12.87 23.79 -19.04
C ALA A 111 13.45 23.87 -20.46
N GLN A 112 13.68 22.73 -21.10
CA GLN A 112 14.18 22.67 -22.47
C GLN A 112 13.20 23.31 -23.46
N LEU A 113 11.90 23.00 -23.39
CA LEU A 113 10.88 23.62 -24.23
C LEU A 113 10.81 25.13 -24.03
N SER A 114 10.85 25.61 -22.79
CA SER A 114 10.85 27.04 -22.48
C SER A 114 12.08 27.75 -23.08
N LEU A 115 13.26 27.12 -23.00
CA LEU A 115 14.49 27.63 -23.59
C LEU A 115 14.40 27.64 -25.12
N HIS A 116 13.87 26.59 -25.75
CA HIS A 116 13.65 26.54 -27.19
C HIS A 116 12.68 27.62 -27.67
N ILE A 117 11.55 27.80 -26.98
CA ILE A 117 10.56 28.85 -27.29
C ILE A 117 11.19 30.24 -27.11
N TRP A 118 11.96 30.43 -26.04
CA TRP A 118 12.65 31.69 -25.78
C TRP A 118 13.68 32.01 -26.88
N GLN A 119 14.47 31.03 -27.31
CA GLN A 119 15.41 31.18 -28.42
C GLN A 119 14.69 31.50 -29.74
N LEU A 120 13.57 30.84 -30.04
CA LEU A 120 12.77 31.11 -31.23
C LEU A 120 12.19 32.53 -31.21
N ARG A 121 11.65 32.97 -30.06
CA ARG A 121 11.17 34.35 -29.87
C ARG A 121 12.29 35.37 -30.00
N ARG A 122 13.48 35.08 -29.45
CA ARG A 122 14.65 35.95 -29.52
C ARG A 122 15.14 36.13 -30.96
N LYS A 123 15.17 35.05 -31.76
CA LYS A 123 15.50 35.12 -33.19
C LYS A 123 14.48 35.95 -33.98
N HIS A 124 13.20 35.85 -33.64
CA HIS A 124 12.14 36.69 -34.24
C HIS A 124 12.19 38.16 -33.83
N MET A 125 12.80 38.50 -32.69
CA MET A 125 12.97 39.89 -32.22
C MET A 125 14.18 40.62 -32.82
N TRP A 126 15.03 39.95 -33.62
CA TRP A 126 16.19 40.57 -34.30
C TRP A 126 15.99 40.75 -35.81
N PRO A 127 14.94 41.47 -36.26
CA PRO A 127 15.08 42.20 -37.52
C PRO A 127 14.50 43.63 -37.46
N ARG A 128 14.92 44.49 -36.52
CA ARG A 128 14.63 45.95 -36.67
C ARG A 128 15.46 46.90 -35.79
N GLU A 129 16.79 46.86 -35.86
CA GLU A 129 17.58 48.00 -35.38
C GLU A 129 18.94 48.08 -36.09
N THR A 130 18.97 48.71 -37.27
CA THR A 130 20.04 49.61 -37.75
C THR A 130 19.72 50.11 -39.15
N GLN A 131 19.34 51.38 -39.29
CA GLN A 131 19.69 52.20 -40.46
C GLN A 131 19.84 53.68 -40.01
N PRO A 132 21.05 54.26 -40.11
CA PRO A 132 21.25 55.71 -40.07
C PRO A 132 20.89 56.37 -41.41
N LEU A 133 20.33 57.58 -41.28
CA LEU A 133 19.87 58.53 -42.28
C LEU A 133 21.05 59.24 -42.99
N GLU A 134 21.10 59.34 -44.34
CA GLU A 134 21.63 60.51 -45.10
C GLU A 134 21.40 60.41 -46.66
N VAL A 135 20.43 61.19 -47.19
CA VAL A 135 20.39 62.14 -48.37
C VAL A 135 20.99 61.79 -49.80
N PRO A 136 20.40 62.28 -50.95
CA PRO A 136 20.31 61.66 -52.33
C PRO A 136 21.07 62.43 -53.48
N PRO A 137 20.75 62.34 -54.82
CA PRO A 137 20.61 61.27 -55.87
C PRO A 137 21.74 61.42 -57.00
N PRO A 138 21.83 60.72 -58.18
CA PRO A 138 20.87 60.73 -59.33
C PRO A 138 20.71 59.39 -60.10
N ALA A 139 19.64 59.34 -60.94
CA ALA A 139 19.45 58.62 -62.21
C ALA A 139 19.75 57.08 -62.26
N GLU A 140 18.96 56.18 -62.81
CA GLU A 140 17.86 56.19 -63.76
C GLU A 140 17.33 54.74 -63.84
N ASP A 141 16.04 54.59 -64.11
CA ASP A 141 15.37 53.42 -64.68
C ASP A 141 15.59 52.01 -64.09
N ALA A 142 14.58 51.53 -63.34
CA ALA A 142 13.70 50.46 -63.85
C ALA A 142 12.63 50.06 -62.82
N CYS A 143 11.37 50.15 -63.27
CA CYS A 143 10.22 49.36 -62.84
C CYS A 143 9.73 49.49 -61.39
N SER A 144 8.93 50.53 -61.18
CA SER A 144 7.50 50.45 -60.82
C SER A 144 7.04 49.21 -60.04
N CYS A 145 6.73 49.40 -58.75
CA CYS A 145 5.57 48.80 -58.09
C CYS A 145 4.99 49.85 -57.15
N GLN A 146 3.77 50.30 -57.45
CA GLN A 146 3.01 51.27 -56.67
C GLN A 146 2.58 50.69 -55.31
N PHE A 147 2.54 51.58 -54.32
CA PHE A 147 1.66 51.56 -53.15
C PHE A 147 1.20 53.02 -52.95
N PRO A 148 0.27 53.37 -52.04
CA PRO A 148 -0.98 52.73 -51.57
C PRO A 148 -2.12 53.76 -51.39
N GLU A 149 -3.41 53.38 -51.36
CA GLU A 149 -4.50 54.23 -50.83
C GLU A 149 -5.59 53.30 -50.24
N GLU A 150 -6.22 53.49 -49.08
CA GLU A 150 -6.34 54.62 -48.16
C GLU A 150 -6.98 54.08 -46.86
N GLU A 151 -6.43 54.49 -45.71
CA GLU A 151 -7.18 54.56 -44.45
C GLU A 151 -7.47 56.05 -44.24
N ARG A 152 -8.74 56.49 -44.32
CA ARG A 152 -9.36 57.56 -43.48
C ARG A 152 -10.61 58.20 -44.11
N GLY A 153 -11.64 58.37 -43.27
CA GLY A 153 -12.65 59.45 -43.39
C GLY A 153 -14.09 58.95 -43.24
N GLU A 154 -14.63 58.88 -42.02
CA GLU A 154 -15.49 59.91 -41.38
C GLU A 154 -17.01 59.70 -41.55
N ARG A 155 -17.70 60.12 -40.48
CA ARG A 155 -19.08 59.89 -40.02
C ARG A 155 -20.18 60.42 -40.94
N LEU A 156 -21.30 59.70 -41.08
CA LEU A 156 -22.64 60.33 -41.16
C LEU A 156 -23.78 59.40 -40.70
N GLU A 157 -24.71 60.01 -39.96
CA GLU A 157 -25.96 59.48 -39.40
C GLU A 157 -27.00 58.98 -40.43
N LYS A 158 -28.04 58.33 -39.85
CA LYS A 158 -29.44 58.15 -40.33
C LYS A 158 -29.72 56.74 -40.85
N GLY A 159 -30.67 55.95 -40.37
CA GLY A 159 -31.84 56.15 -39.51
C GLY A 159 -32.93 55.17 -39.99
N GLU A 160 -33.70 54.60 -39.05
CA GLU A 160 -34.95 53.83 -39.25
C GLU A 160 -34.82 52.44 -39.94
N LEU A 161 -35.60 51.40 -39.63
CA LEU A 161 -36.82 51.18 -38.86
C LEU A 161 -36.87 49.67 -38.48
N GLY A 162 -37.74 49.29 -37.53
CA GLY A 162 -38.01 47.91 -37.07
C GLY A 162 -38.45 46.91 -38.15
N ASP A 163 -38.94 45.71 -37.85
CA ASP A 163 -39.56 45.20 -36.65
C ASP A 163 -39.47 43.66 -36.66
N GLN A 164 -39.64 43.12 -35.46
CA GLN A 164 -39.97 41.74 -35.15
C GLN A 164 -41.42 41.42 -35.51
N TRP A 165 -41.69 40.34 -36.27
CA TRP A 165 -42.98 39.63 -36.37
C TRP A 165 -42.65 38.22 -36.93
N VAL A 166 -43.17 37.05 -36.55
CA VAL A 166 -44.29 36.53 -35.73
C VAL A 166 -43.95 35.07 -35.41
#